data_AF-A0A352Q5S3-F1
#
_entry.id   AF-A0A352Q5S3-F1
#
_cell.length_a   1.000
_cell.length_b   1.000
_cell.length_c   1.000
_cell.angle_alpha   90.00
_cell.angle_beta   90.00
_cell.angle_gamma   90.00
#
_symmetry.space_group_name_H-M   'P 1'
#
loop_
_entity.id
_entity.type
_entity.pdbx_description
1 polymer ?
#
loop_
_entity_poly.entity_id
_entity_poly.type
_entity_poly.pdbx_seq_one_letter_code
_entity_poly.pdbx_strand_id
1 'polypeptide(L)' 'MRIIAGRWRGRKLNFPVAPGLRPTGDRVRETLFNWLQPSLSGARCLDLYAGSGALGLEAASRGAA' A
#
# COMPACT_ATOMS: atom_id res chain seq x y z
N MET A 1 -11.04 1.02 1.64
CA MET A 1 -9.92 0.19 1.12
C MET A 1 -9.40 -0.71 2.24
N ARG A 2 -8.59 -1.73 1.96
CA ARG A 2 -7.93 -2.55 3.00
C ARG A 2 -6.47 -2.87 2.66
N ILE A 3 -5.69 -3.21 3.67
CA ILE A 3 -4.35 -3.79 3.49
C ILE A 3 -4.49 -5.23 2.98
N ILE A 4 -3.72 -5.60 1.97
CA ILE A 4 -3.87 -6.85 1.20
C ILE A 4 -3.07 -8.00 1.83
N ALA A 5 -1.82 -7.76 2.25
CA ALA A 5 -0.95 -8.77 2.85
C ALA A 5 -0.01 -8.21 3.92
N GLY A 6 0.85 -9.08 4.45
CA GLY A 6 1.80 -8.74 5.51
C GLY A 6 1.17 -8.68 6.90
N ARG A 7 1.86 -8.04 7.84
CA ARG A 7 1.51 -7.99 9.27
C ARG A 7 0.13 -7.41 9.54
N TRP A 8 -0.34 -6.47 8.70
CA TRP A 8 -1.61 -5.78 8.89
C TRP A 8 -2.69 -6.22 7.89
N ARG A 9 -2.53 -7.40 7.28
CA ARG A 9 -3.48 -7.98 6.33
C ARG A 9 -4.93 -7.88 6.81
N GLY A 10 -5.81 -7.41 5.93
CA GLY A 10 -7.25 -7.30 6.20
C GLY A 10 -7.67 -6.03 6.94
N ARG A 11 -6.72 -5.24 7.48
CA ARG A 11 -7.05 -3.98 8.16
C ARG A 11 -7.69 -3.00 7.19
N LYS A 12 -8.86 -2.48 7.56
CA LYS A 12 -9.57 -1.46 6.79
C LYS A 12 -8.87 -0.11 6.95
N LEU A 13 -8.71 0.59 5.83
CA LEU A 13 -8.20 1.95 5.78
C LEU A 13 -9.36 2.88 5.45
N ASN A 14 -9.59 3.82 6.36
CA ASN A 14 -10.54 4.91 6.21
C ASN A 14 -9.77 6.14 5.76
N PHE A 15 -10.24 6.79 4.70
CA PHE A 15 -9.71 8.05 4.21
C PHE A 15 -10.87 8.90 3.70
N PRO A 16 -10.76 10.23 3.78
CA PRO A 16 -11.80 11.12 3.27
C PRO A 16 -11.98 10.92 1.76
N VAL A 17 -13.24 10.75 1.34
CA VAL A 17 -13.58 10.73 -0.09
C VAL A 17 -13.63 12.18 -0.54
N ALA A 18 -12.75 12.56 -1.46
CA ALA A 18 -12.72 13.89 -2.05
C ALA A 18 -12.99 13.82 -3.56
N PRO A 19 -13.63 14.84 -4.15
CA PRO A 19 -13.75 14.95 -5.61
C PRO A 19 -12.37 14.87 -6.27
N GLY A 20 -12.25 14.03 -7.31
CA GLY A 20 -10.98 13.80 -8.01
C GLY A 20 -10.04 12.79 -7.34
N LEU A 21 -10.38 12.25 -6.17
CA LEU A 21 -9.62 11.17 -5.55
C LEU A 21 -9.71 9.92 -6.43
N ARG A 22 -8.58 9.50 -7.00
CA ARG A 22 -8.46 8.28 -7.80
C ARG A 22 -7.73 7.21 -6.99
N PRO A 23 -8.42 6.42 -6.15
CA PRO A 23 -7.76 5.39 -5.36
C PRO A 23 -7.17 4.32 -6.27
N THR A 24 -5.95 3.89 -5.97
CA THR A 24 -5.32 2.75 -6.63
C THR A 24 -6.08 1.47 -6.26
N GLY A 25 -6.73 0.85 -7.25
CA GLY A 25 -7.52 -0.36 -7.03
C GLY A 25 -6.71 -1.53 -6.49
N ASP A 26 -7.38 -2.45 -5.78
CA ASP A 26 -6.73 -3.58 -5.10
C ASP A 26 -5.85 -4.42 -6.05
N ARG A 27 -6.31 -4.68 -7.28
CA ARG A 27 -5.55 -5.45 -8.29
C ARG A 27 -4.23 -4.78 -8.68
N VAL A 28 -4.22 -3.45 -8.85
CA VAL A 28 -3.00 -2.71 -9.21
C VAL A 28 -1.99 -2.76 -8.08
N ARG A 29 -2.45 -2.61 -6.82
CA ARG A 29 -1.60 -2.73 -5.64
C ARG A 29 -1.05 -4.15 -5.51
N GLU A 30 -1.88 -5.17 -5.70
CA GLU A 30 -1.46 -6.57 -5.66
C GLU A 30 -0.40 -6.88 -6.72
N THR A 31 -0.61 -6.48 -7.98
CA THR A 31 0.39 -6.64 -9.05
C THR A 31 1.71 -5.95 -8.72
N LEU A 32 1.67 -4.69 -8.26
CA LEU A 32 2.86 -3.95 -7.87
C LEU A 32 3.64 -4.67 -6.76
N PHE A 33 2.96 -5.09 -5.69
CA PHE A 33 3.64 -5.72 -4.57
C PHE A 33 4.09 -7.15 -4.86
N ASN A 34 3.46 -7.85 -5.80
CA ASN A 34 3.97 -9.12 -6.30
C ASN A 34 5.32 -8.93 -7.02
N TRP A 35 5.49 -7.84 -7.78
CA TRP A 35 6.77 -7.52 -8.41
C TRP A 35 7.84 -7.10 -7.40
N LEU A 36 7.47 -6.32 -6.38
CA LEU A 36 8.41 -5.82 -5.38
C LEU A 36 8.74 -6.83 -4.28
N GLN A 37 7.97 -7.91 -4.14
CA GLN A 37 8.10 -8.87 -3.03
C GLN A 37 9.54 -9.34 -2.75
N PRO A 38 10.40 -9.63 -3.77
CA PRO A 38 11.77 -10.09 -3.52
C PRO A 38 12.70 -9.04 -2.88
N SER A 39 12.41 -7.75 -3.06
CA SER A 39 13.28 -6.64 -2.62
C SER A 39 12.67 -5.79 -1.50
N LEU A 40 11.47 -6.11 -1.04
CA LEU A 40 10.70 -5.25 -0.14
C LEU A 40 11.13 -5.37 1.34
N SER A 41 11.62 -6.53 1.76
CA SER A 41 12.03 -6.77 3.15
C SER A 41 13.21 -5.87 3.53
N GLY A 42 13.01 -5.01 4.52
CA GLY A 42 14.02 -4.03 4.98
C GLY A 42 14.21 -2.84 4.02
N ALA A 43 13.41 -2.72 2.96
CA ALA A 43 13.52 -1.62 2.01
C ALA A 43 13.08 -0.30 2.65
N ARG A 44 13.77 0.79 2.33
CA ARG A 44 13.29 2.15 2.62
C ARG A 44 12.42 2.61 1.47
N CYS A 45 11.16 2.93 1.74
CA CYS A 45 10.19 3.33 0.73
C CYS A 45 9.87 4.83 0.84
N LEU A 46 9.79 5.50 -0.29
CA LEU A 46 9.32 6.88 -0.40
C LEU A 46 8.10 6.92 -1.32
N ASP A 47 6.96 7.35 -0.77
CA ASP A 47 5.71 7.54 -1.51
C ASP A 47 5.46 9.05 -1.67
N LEU A 48 5.95 9.60 -2.79
CA LEU A 48 5.95 11.05 -3.04
C LEU A 48 4.55 11.67 -3.12
N TYR A 49 3.54 10.85 -3.45
CA TYR A 49 2.15 11.27 -3.61
C TYR A 49 1.24 10.32 -2.84
N ALA A 50 1.56 10.13 -1.56
CA ALA A 50 0.95 9.09 -0.74
C ALA A 50 -0.58 9.10 -0.74
N GLY A 51 -1.21 10.28 -0.84
CA GLY A 51 -2.67 10.39 -0.89
C GLY A 51 -3.32 9.69 0.32
N SER A 52 -4.03 8.58 0.08
CA SER A 52 -4.61 7.74 1.14
C SER A 52 -3.58 6.95 1.98
N GLY A 53 -2.30 6.99 1.62
CA GLY A 53 -1.20 6.23 2.22
C GLY A 53 -1.21 4.74 1.86
N ALA A 54 -2.07 4.32 0.93
CA ALA A 54 -2.33 2.90 0.69
C ALA A 54 -1.12 2.10 0.20
N LEU A 55 -0.20 2.71 -0.55
CA LEU A 55 1.02 2.04 -1.01
C LEU A 55 2.07 1.99 0.10
N GLY A 56 2.38 3.12 0.73
CA GLY A 56 3.31 3.16 1.86
C GLY A 56 2.91 2.21 3.01
N LEU A 57 1.62 2.18 3.39
CA LEU A 57 1.13 1.29 4.45
C LEU A 57 1.21 -0.20 4.05
N GLU A 58 0.99 -0.51 2.77
CA GLU A 58 1.11 -1.87 2.26
C GLU A 58 2.59 -2.32 2.23
N ALA A 59 3.51 -1.42 1.86
CA ALA A 59 4.95 -1.67 1.92
C ALA A 59 5.42 -1.95 3.35
N ALA A 60 5.05 -1.09 4.30
CA ALA A 60 5.36 -1.27 5.71
C ALA A 60 4.74 -2.58 6.27
N SER A 61 3.50 -2.89 5.91
CA SER A 61 2.85 -4.16 6.30
C SER A 61 3.67 -5.39 5.86
N ARG A 62 4.32 -5.30 4.69
CA ARG A 62 5.11 -6.39 4.07
C ARG A 62 6.59 -6.38 4.45
N GLY A 63 6.99 -5.54 5.40
CA GLY A 63 8.33 -5.59 6.00
C GLY A 63 9.32 -4.54 5.49
N ALA A 64 8.87 -3.50 4.80
CA ALA A 64 9.69 -2.30 4.59
C ALA A 64 10.08 -1.64 5.93
N ALA A 65 11.23 -0.94 5.96
CA ALA A 65 11.87 -0.36 7.15
C ALA A 65 11.60 1.15 7.31
#